data_AF-A0ABD3LYX6-F1
#
_entry.id   AF-A0ABD3LYX6-F1
#
_cell.length_a   1.000
_cell.length_b   1.000
_cell.length_c   1.000
_cell.angle_alpha   90.00
_cell.angle_beta   90.00
_cell.angle_gamma   90.00
#
_symmetry.space_group_name_H-M   'P 1'
#
loop_
_entity.id
_entity.type
_entity.pdbx_description
1 polymer ?
#
loop_
_entity_poly.entity_id
_entity_poly.type
_entity_poly.pdbx_seq_one_letter_code
_entity_poly.pdbx_strand_id
1 'polypeptide(L)'
;MPINLQGKSSERTDNIQLPDGTIYEVKNAQAGWATNLVSGTDSVHIPPGAVISSDGTIDMKGQKPTTVPGNGKGLFGRNLQDDSADTSSGRKLQSGTRTVLAVRVILNDGSYNFASQSGLSNDVFGNGVDPYNLKSHYASCSYNQLIFDKASDRSMTSIPNDGTTAISSGVVDIKVDLNVAAGDSTVRNAVTAKLNSVFGVSNPDQLANHVMYCLPSGVMSGIAYAYVNSWNSVYSNEWCNYLSSQMHEIGHNLGYAHSNEGGIAYNDQVGMMGYSYGSDDSPVMCFNAAKSWQSKWYSSKSIVVDPSAGGCFEENLYGISDYGNAASSKVLVKIDDASATDYYVAFNRMIGINSGTQEAGNQVTIVKAGGEGNSYAESDLVAKLGVGGSWSSVIDGKNMIVTVVSIDTSASPAYARVRISENGASCGPPVPTLPPTPRPTNSPTVPQPPTFKPTPKPTNLFVPTGLTLVAAVESATDQVVQKILANEVMAPPCFLV
;
A
#
# COMPACT_ATOMS: atom_id res chain seq x y z
N MET A 1 -2.41 -30.81 -18.42
CA MET A 1 -1.40 -30.28 -17.47
C MET A 1 -2.09 -29.27 -16.57
N PRO A 2 -1.75 -29.18 -15.27
CA PRO A 2 -2.29 -28.15 -14.37
C PRO A 2 -1.72 -26.78 -14.75
N ILE A 3 -2.57 -25.75 -14.73
CA ILE A 3 -2.25 -24.40 -15.23
C ILE A 3 -2.84 -23.36 -14.28
N ASN A 4 -2.10 -22.31 -13.92
CA ASN A 4 -2.51 -21.38 -12.86
C ASN A 4 -3.43 -20.27 -13.37
N LEU A 5 -4.43 -19.89 -12.57
CA LEU A 5 -5.28 -18.72 -12.84
C LEU A 5 -4.56 -17.42 -12.44
N GLN A 6 -4.67 -16.39 -13.27
CA GLN A 6 -4.13 -15.05 -13.01
C GLN A 6 -5.22 -13.98 -13.25
N GLY A 7 -5.43 -13.06 -12.29
CA GLY A 7 -6.34 -11.91 -12.42
C GLY A 7 -5.60 -10.62 -12.73
N LYS A 8 -6.18 -9.75 -13.59
CA LYS A 8 -5.72 -8.37 -13.84
C LYS A 8 -6.45 -7.39 -12.92
N SER A 9 -5.76 -6.36 -12.44
CA SER A 9 -6.27 -5.35 -11.51
C SER A 9 -6.60 -4.01 -12.19
N SER A 10 -7.51 -3.97 -13.16
CA SER A 10 -8.19 -2.69 -13.49
C SER A 10 -9.50 -2.90 -14.24
N GLU A 11 -9.60 -3.97 -15.00
CA GLU A 11 -10.85 -4.49 -15.56
C GLU A 11 -10.71 -6.02 -15.53
N ARG A 12 -11.66 -6.70 -14.88
CA ARG A 12 -11.53 -8.12 -14.52
C ARG A 12 -11.61 -9.02 -15.75
N THR A 13 -10.49 -9.17 -16.46
CA THR A 13 -10.31 -10.27 -17.40
C THR A 13 -9.69 -11.44 -16.64
N ASP A 14 -10.28 -12.63 -16.81
CA ASP A 14 -9.73 -13.85 -16.25
C ASP A 14 -8.59 -14.34 -17.17
N ASN A 15 -7.42 -14.59 -16.61
CA ASN A 15 -6.25 -15.03 -17.38
C ASN A 15 -5.76 -16.40 -16.90
N ILE A 16 -5.05 -17.10 -17.78
CA ILE A 16 -4.46 -18.40 -17.50
C ILE A 16 -2.97 -18.35 -17.84
N GLN A 17 -2.13 -18.74 -16.89
CA GLN A 17 -0.68 -18.82 -17.04
C GLN A 17 -0.24 -20.26 -17.33
N LEU A 18 0.36 -20.49 -18.49
CA LEU A 18 0.96 -21.77 -18.87
C LEU A 18 2.26 -22.07 -18.07
N PRO A 19 2.72 -23.34 -18.04
CA PRO A 19 3.93 -23.71 -17.30
C PRO A 19 5.18 -22.92 -17.71
N ASP A 20 5.23 -22.46 -18.96
CA ASP A 20 6.34 -21.66 -19.48
C ASP A 20 6.33 -20.19 -19.05
N GLY A 21 5.31 -19.76 -18.29
CA GLY A 21 5.13 -18.40 -17.83
C GLY A 21 4.31 -17.52 -18.78
N THR A 22 3.97 -17.98 -19.99
CA THR A 22 3.11 -17.19 -20.88
C THR A 22 1.69 -17.10 -20.32
N ILE A 23 1.05 -15.94 -20.50
CA ILE A 23 -0.25 -15.64 -19.90
C ILE A 23 -1.23 -15.29 -21.01
N TYR A 24 -2.43 -15.89 -20.95
CA TYR A 24 -3.47 -15.74 -21.95
C TYR A 24 -4.78 -15.24 -21.34
N GLU A 25 -5.40 -14.26 -21.99
CA GLU A 25 -6.73 -13.80 -21.63
C GLU A 25 -7.77 -14.84 -22.05
N VAL A 26 -8.65 -15.23 -21.13
CA VAL A 26 -9.68 -16.23 -21.39
C VAL A 26 -10.87 -15.61 -22.10
N LYS A 27 -11.23 -16.16 -23.27
CA LYS A 27 -12.39 -15.76 -24.08
C LYS A 27 -13.40 -16.91 -24.18
N ASN A 28 -14.67 -16.55 -24.33
CA ASN A 28 -15.79 -17.49 -24.53
C ASN A 28 -15.85 -18.66 -23.54
N ALA A 29 -15.45 -18.47 -22.29
CA ALA A 29 -15.65 -19.44 -21.23
C ALA A 29 -17.09 -19.38 -20.71
N GLN A 30 -17.57 -20.48 -20.12
CA GLN A 30 -18.86 -20.46 -19.42
C GLN A 30 -18.86 -19.37 -18.32
N ALA A 31 -19.93 -18.57 -18.25
CA ALA A 31 -20.05 -17.52 -17.26
C ALA A 31 -19.86 -18.04 -15.81
N GLY A 32 -19.13 -17.28 -15.00
CA GLY A 32 -18.85 -17.65 -13.60
C GLY A 32 -17.84 -18.80 -13.42
N TRP A 33 -17.07 -19.16 -14.46
CA TRP A 33 -16.10 -20.25 -14.33
C TRP A 33 -15.03 -19.99 -13.27
N ALA A 34 -14.63 -18.73 -13.07
CA ALA A 34 -13.58 -18.32 -12.14
C ALA A 34 -14.09 -17.85 -10.76
N THR A 35 -15.40 -17.89 -10.49
CA THR A 35 -16.01 -17.23 -9.31
C THR A 35 -15.43 -17.67 -7.96
N ASN A 36 -14.98 -18.92 -7.83
CA ASN A 36 -14.43 -19.48 -6.59
C ASN A 36 -12.93 -19.79 -6.68
N LEU A 37 -12.25 -19.21 -7.68
CA LEU A 37 -10.83 -19.47 -7.90
C LEU A 37 -9.99 -18.31 -7.36
N VAL A 38 -8.87 -18.66 -6.75
CA VAL A 38 -7.90 -17.73 -6.19
C VAL A 38 -6.70 -17.62 -7.14
N SER A 39 -6.49 -16.42 -7.68
CA SER A 39 -5.35 -16.09 -8.54
C SER A 39 -4.03 -16.46 -7.88
N GLY A 40 -3.12 -17.04 -8.66
CA GLY A 40 -1.79 -17.51 -8.22
C GLY A 40 -1.80 -18.74 -7.30
N THR A 41 -2.98 -19.24 -6.88
CA THR A 41 -3.12 -20.42 -6.02
C THR A 41 -3.80 -21.57 -6.75
N ASP A 42 -4.95 -21.33 -7.36
CA ASP A 42 -5.73 -22.38 -7.99
C ASP A 42 -5.25 -22.68 -9.41
N SER A 43 -5.24 -23.98 -9.73
CA SER A 43 -4.96 -24.48 -11.07
C SER A 43 -6.22 -25.05 -11.73
N VAL A 44 -6.32 -24.87 -13.05
CA VAL A 44 -7.40 -25.41 -13.88
C VAL A 44 -6.85 -26.28 -15.01
N HIS A 45 -7.70 -27.18 -15.52
CA HIS A 45 -7.52 -27.86 -16.79
C HIS A 45 -8.21 -27.06 -17.89
N ILE A 46 -7.47 -26.77 -18.96
CA ILE A 46 -8.03 -26.23 -20.19
C ILE A 46 -8.84 -27.34 -20.89
N PRO A 47 -10.10 -27.08 -21.29
CA PRO A 47 -10.93 -28.05 -21.97
C PRO A 47 -10.37 -28.48 -23.34
N PRO A 48 -10.58 -29.74 -23.78
CA PRO A 48 -10.27 -30.16 -25.14
C PRO A 48 -10.98 -29.29 -26.18
N GLY A 49 -10.23 -28.84 -27.19
CA GLY A 49 -10.75 -27.99 -28.26
C GLY A 49 -10.67 -26.49 -27.99
N ALA A 50 -10.16 -26.06 -26.82
CA ALA A 50 -9.77 -24.67 -26.62
C ALA A 50 -8.66 -24.27 -27.61
N VAL A 51 -8.71 -23.04 -28.11
CA VAL A 51 -7.79 -22.54 -29.11
C VAL A 51 -6.95 -21.42 -28.52
N ILE A 52 -5.63 -21.61 -28.48
CA ILE A 52 -4.67 -20.58 -28.11
C ILE A 52 -4.32 -19.79 -29.37
N SER A 53 -4.46 -18.47 -29.29
CA SER A 53 -4.18 -17.55 -30.37
C SER A 53 -2.86 -16.82 -30.13
N SER A 54 -2.22 -16.37 -31.21
CA SER A 54 -0.96 -15.62 -31.15
C SER A 54 -1.12 -14.20 -30.57
N ASP A 55 -2.35 -13.69 -30.48
CA ASP A 55 -2.70 -12.39 -29.89
C ASP A 55 -2.73 -12.40 -28.34
N GLY A 56 -2.35 -13.52 -27.72
CA GLY A 56 -2.38 -13.66 -26.26
C GLY A 56 -3.75 -13.98 -25.69
N THR A 57 -4.68 -14.49 -26.50
CA THR A 57 -5.97 -15.01 -26.02
C THR A 57 -6.07 -16.53 -26.06
N ILE A 58 -6.94 -17.08 -25.21
CA ILE A 58 -7.38 -18.47 -25.26
C ILE A 58 -8.90 -18.55 -25.34
N ASP A 59 -9.42 -19.08 -26.45
CA ASP A 59 -10.84 -19.26 -26.69
C ASP A 59 -11.30 -20.62 -26.16
N MET A 60 -12.14 -20.62 -25.13
CA MET A 60 -12.69 -21.81 -24.47
C MET A 60 -13.86 -22.45 -25.22
N LYS A 61 -14.33 -21.87 -26.33
CA LYS A 61 -15.40 -22.43 -27.18
C LYS A 61 -16.69 -22.77 -26.41
N GLY A 62 -17.06 -21.92 -25.45
CA GLY A 62 -18.25 -22.09 -24.59
C GLY A 62 -18.07 -23.11 -23.46
N GLN A 63 -16.89 -23.73 -23.34
CA GLN A 63 -16.63 -24.74 -22.31
C GLN A 63 -16.14 -24.11 -21.00
N LYS A 64 -16.27 -24.86 -19.91
CA LYS A 64 -15.84 -24.45 -18.57
C LYS A 64 -14.51 -25.12 -18.22
N PRO A 65 -13.46 -24.35 -17.88
CA PRO A 65 -12.26 -24.91 -17.25
C PRO A 65 -12.61 -25.63 -15.96
N THR A 66 -12.04 -26.82 -15.76
CA THR A 66 -12.28 -27.61 -14.54
C THR A 66 -11.12 -27.44 -13.57
N THR A 67 -11.40 -27.22 -12.29
CA THR A 67 -10.37 -27.14 -11.26
C THR A 67 -9.58 -28.43 -11.15
N VAL A 68 -8.30 -28.32 -10.82
CA VAL A 68 -7.42 -29.46 -10.53
C VAL A 68 -7.59 -29.81 -9.04
N PRO A 69 -8.21 -30.94 -8.66
CA PRO A 69 -8.28 -31.33 -7.26
C PRO A 69 -6.88 -31.77 -6.78
N GLY A 70 -6.26 -31.01 -5.88
CA GLY A 70 -5.01 -31.45 -5.22
C GLY A 70 -3.91 -30.39 -5.01
N ASN A 71 -3.95 -29.23 -5.67
CA ASN A 71 -2.87 -28.22 -5.50
C ASN A 71 -3.03 -27.31 -4.27
N GLY A 72 -4.08 -27.49 -3.46
CA GLY A 72 -4.21 -26.89 -2.13
C GLY A 72 -3.67 -27.75 -0.98
N LYS A 73 -3.11 -28.94 -1.24
CA LYS A 73 -2.64 -29.86 -0.20
C LYS A 73 -1.41 -30.66 -0.65
N GLY A 74 -0.25 -30.30 -0.09
CA GLY A 74 0.87 -31.23 0.02
C GLY A 74 0.49 -32.44 0.87
N LEU A 75 0.90 -33.61 0.39
CA LEU A 75 0.44 -34.94 0.73
C LEU A 75 1.12 -35.54 1.99
N PHE A 76 1.27 -34.81 3.10
CA PHE A 76 1.64 -35.42 4.40
C PHE A 76 1.01 -34.70 5.60
N GLY A 77 0.69 -35.47 6.64
CA GLY A 77 -0.28 -35.16 7.68
C GLY A 77 0.08 -34.06 8.68
N ARG A 78 -0.97 -33.65 9.39
CA ARG A 78 -1.01 -32.70 10.51
C ARG A 78 -0.03 -33.06 11.62
N ASN A 79 0.51 -32.05 12.30
CA ASN A 79 0.56 -32.07 13.76
C ASN A 79 0.30 -30.67 14.33
N LEU A 80 -0.63 -30.60 15.30
CA LEU A 80 -0.97 -29.44 16.10
C LEU A 80 0.00 -29.39 17.29
N GLN A 81 1.00 -28.53 17.23
CA GLN A 81 1.66 -27.92 18.39
C GLN A 81 2.56 -26.80 17.87
N ASP A 82 2.50 -25.67 18.58
CA ASP A 82 3.28 -24.45 18.40
C ASP A 82 4.66 -24.67 17.75
N ASP A 83 4.90 -23.98 16.63
CA ASP A 83 6.11 -23.17 16.45
C ASP A 83 6.04 -22.43 15.10
N SER A 84 6.04 -21.10 15.19
CA SER A 84 6.62 -20.12 14.28
C SER A 84 7.19 -20.66 12.94
N ALA A 85 6.34 -20.91 11.95
CA ALA A 85 6.64 -20.76 10.52
C ALA A 85 5.43 -21.16 9.68
N ASP A 86 5.11 -20.31 8.71
CA ASP A 86 4.63 -20.72 7.38
C ASP A 86 3.48 -21.74 7.33
N THR A 87 2.25 -21.24 7.44
CA THR A 87 1.09 -21.91 6.83
C THR A 87 0.19 -20.90 6.10
N SER A 88 0.66 -20.38 4.97
CA SER A 88 -0.25 -20.04 3.87
C SER A 88 0.43 -20.27 2.53
N SER A 89 0.46 -21.55 2.13
CA SER A 89 1.11 -22.08 0.92
C SER A 89 0.45 -21.67 -0.42
N GLY A 90 0.00 -20.41 -0.52
CA GLY A 90 -0.60 -19.82 -1.73
C GLY A 90 -0.46 -18.29 -1.85
N ARG A 91 -0.02 -17.60 -0.78
CA ARG A 91 0.32 -16.17 -0.84
C ARG A 91 1.81 -16.02 -1.15
N LYS A 92 2.18 -15.14 -2.08
CA LYS A 92 3.59 -14.71 -2.20
C LYS A 92 3.97 -14.09 -0.85
N LEU A 93 5.02 -14.61 -0.21
CA LEU A 93 5.37 -14.15 1.15
C LEU A 93 5.61 -12.64 1.11
N GLN A 94 4.84 -11.93 1.94
CA GLN A 94 5.03 -10.52 2.23
C GLN A 94 6.18 -10.33 3.22
N SER A 95 7.14 -11.25 3.28
CA SER A 95 8.28 -11.20 4.19
C SER A 95 9.46 -11.96 3.62
N GLY A 96 10.62 -11.80 4.28
CA GLY A 96 11.90 -12.35 3.88
C GLY A 96 12.55 -11.54 2.76
N THR A 97 13.60 -12.12 2.18
CA THR A 97 14.28 -11.55 1.02
C THR A 97 13.72 -12.16 -0.26
N ARG A 98 13.34 -11.29 -1.19
CA ARG A 98 12.81 -11.62 -2.51
C ARG A 98 13.66 -10.98 -3.60
N THR A 99 13.72 -11.56 -4.78
CA THR A 99 14.46 -10.98 -5.91
C THR A 99 13.53 -10.37 -6.95
N VAL A 100 13.97 -9.27 -7.57
CA VAL A 100 13.28 -8.57 -8.65
C VAL A 100 14.18 -8.48 -9.88
N LEU A 101 13.65 -8.77 -11.05
CA LEU A 101 14.28 -8.53 -12.35
C LEU A 101 13.47 -7.47 -13.13
N ALA A 102 14.09 -6.36 -13.49
CA ALA A 102 13.49 -5.40 -14.40
C ALA A 102 13.91 -5.69 -15.85
N VAL A 103 12.94 -5.80 -16.74
CA VAL A 103 13.14 -6.14 -18.15
C VAL A 103 12.73 -4.95 -19.00
N ARG A 104 13.72 -4.32 -19.65
CA ARG A 104 13.46 -3.27 -20.63
C ARG A 104 13.21 -3.91 -22.00
N VAL A 105 12.01 -3.74 -22.53
CA VAL A 105 11.56 -4.45 -23.74
C VAL A 105 11.86 -3.65 -25.00
N ILE A 106 12.72 -4.14 -25.88
CA ILE A 106 13.06 -3.43 -27.11
C ILE A 106 12.18 -3.96 -28.25
N LEU A 107 11.42 -3.07 -28.87
CA LEU A 107 10.61 -3.33 -30.08
C LEU A 107 11.26 -2.69 -31.31
N ASN A 108 10.76 -2.95 -32.51
CA ASN A 108 11.30 -2.43 -33.77
C ASN A 108 11.05 -0.93 -33.96
N ASP A 109 9.86 -0.48 -33.59
CA ASP A 109 9.39 0.91 -33.66
C ASP A 109 9.09 1.48 -32.26
N GLY A 110 9.46 0.76 -31.20
CA GLY A 110 9.27 1.19 -29.82
C GLY A 110 10.21 2.33 -29.43
N SER A 111 9.68 3.33 -28.73
CA SER A 111 10.43 4.47 -28.22
C SER A 111 10.40 4.51 -26.69
N TYR A 112 11.51 5.00 -26.14
CA TYR A 112 11.71 5.21 -24.71
C TYR A 112 12.14 6.65 -24.49
N ASN A 113 11.48 7.32 -23.54
CA ASN A 113 11.84 8.67 -23.12
C ASN A 113 12.52 8.69 -21.74
N PHE A 114 12.86 7.51 -21.19
CA PHE A 114 13.44 7.36 -19.86
C PHE A 114 14.72 6.49 -19.88
N ALA A 115 15.25 6.23 -18.70
CA ALA A 115 16.66 5.90 -18.46
C ALA A 115 17.21 4.61 -19.12
N SER A 116 18.54 4.54 -19.20
CA SER A 116 19.31 3.36 -19.63
C SER A 116 19.09 2.16 -18.70
N GLN A 117 19.64 0.98 -19.01
CA GLN A 117 19.66 -0.14 -18.06
C GLN A 117 20.18 0.26 -16.67
N SER A 118 21.23 1.07 -16.62
CA SER A 118 21.78 1.56 -15.35
C SER A 118 20.80 2.49 -14.63
N GLY A 119 20.11 3.36 -15.37
CA GLY A 119 19.10 4.23 -14.78
C GLY A 119 17.91 3.44 -14.23
N LEU A 120 17.34 2.52 -15.01
CA LEU A 120 16.28 1.63 -14.51
C LEU A 120 16.72 0.81 -13.28
N SER A 121 18.00 0.38 -13.24
CA SER A 121 18.55 -0.29 -12.06
C SER A 121 18.61 0.65 -10.85
N ASN A 122 18.91 1.93 -11.05
CA ASN A 122 18.87 2.93 -9.98
C ASN A 122 17.44 3.14 -9.51
N ASP A 123 16.50 3.32 -10.43
CA ASP A 123 15.11 3.64 -10.12
C ASP A 123 14.39 2.48 -9.37
N VAL A 124 14.86 1.24 -9.54
CA VAL A 124 14.29 0.06 -8.85
C VAL A 124 15.07 -0.30 -7.57
N PHE A 125 16.39 -0.07 -7.53
CA PHE A 125 17.26 -0.59 -6.47
C PHE A 125 18.13 0.46 -5.75
N GLY A 126 18.00 1.72 -6.11
CA GLY A 126 18.70 2.88 -5.55
C GLY A 126 20.13 3.04 -6.03
N ASN A 127 20.93 1.96 -5.98
CA ASN A 127 22.36 1.94 -6.33
C ASN A 127 23.20 3.07 -5.71
N GLY A 128 22.74 3.65 -4.59
CA GLY A 128 23.37 4.78 -3.92
C GLY A 128 23.15 6.16 -4.57
N VAL A 129 22.29 6.26 -5.59
CA VAL A 129 21.97 7.52 -6.28
C VAL A 129 20.49 7.89 -6.20
N ASP A 130 19.61 6.91 -6.04
CA ASP A 130 18.18 7.07 -5.78
C ASP A 130 17.88 6.68 -4.31
N PRO A 131 17.32 7.60 -3.51
CA PRO A 131 16.96 7.34 -2.12
C PRO A 131 15.62 6.60 -1.94
N TYR A 132 14.67 6.75 -2.86
CA TYR A 132 13.30 6.24 -2.74
C TYR A 132 12.88 5.44 -3.97
N ASN A 133 13.19 4.15 -3.91
CA ASN A 133 12.95 3.16 -4.96
C ASN A 133 12.15 1.98 -4.39
N LEU A 134 11.74 1.05 -5.26
CA LEU A 134 11.07 -0.18 -4.85
C LEU A 134 11.77 -0.87 -3.67
N LYS A 135 13.09 -1.08 -3.76
CA LYS A 135 13.86 -1.77 -2.72
C LYS A 135 13.86 -1.01 -1.40
N SER A 136 14.28 0.26 -1.41
CA SER A 136 14.43 1.04 -0.17
C SER A 136 13.08 1.26 0.51
N HIS A 137 12.01 1.44 -0.28
CA HIS A 137 10.71 1.81 0.27
C HIS A 137 9.92 0.61 0.80
N TYR A 138 9.93 -0.55 0.13
CA TYR A 138 9.40 -1.79 0.74
C TYR A 138 10.17 -2.18 2.01
N ALA A 139 11.49 -2.04 2.01
CA ALA A 139 12.31 -2.31 3.19
C ALA A 139 11.93 -1.36 4.34
N SER A 140 11.76 -0.07 4.06
CA SER A 140 11.41 0.94 5.06
C SER A 140 9.98 0.75 5.59
N CYS A 141 9.00 0.55 4.71
CA CYS A 141 7.62 0.31 5.10
C CYS A 141 7.47 -0.97 5.94
N SER A 142 8.18 -2.04 5.59
CA SER A 142 8.11 -3.32 6.31
C SER A 142 9.00 -3.38 7.55
N TYR A 143 9.80 -2.36 7.84
CA TYR A 143 10.86 -2.42 8.87
C TYR A 143 11.82 -3.60 8.65
N ASN A 144 12.30 -3.75 7.42
CA ASN A 144 13.18 -4.81 6.94
C ASN A 144 12.60 -6.23 7.04
N GLN A 145 11.29 -6.37 7.26
CA GLN A 145 10.63 -7.68 7.24
C GLN A 145 10.46 -8.20 5.81
N LEU A 146 10.39 -7.32 4.81
CA LEU A 146 10.40 -7.64 3.39
C LEU A 146 11.48 -6.83 2.67
N ILE A 147 12.41 -7.53 2.03
CA ILE A 147 13.50 -6.93 1.26
C ILE A 147 13.39 -7.40 -0.19
N PHE A 148 13.42 -6.45 -1.14
CA PHE A 148 13.55 -6.76 -2.57
C PHE A 148 15.00 -6.54 -3.02
N ASP A 149 15.72 -7.63 -3.23
CA ASP A 149 17.05 -7.63 -3.83
C ASP A 149 16.99 -7.72 -5.36
N LYS A 150 18.10 -7.37 -5.98
CA LYS A 150 18.30 -7.56 -7.43
C LYS A 150 18.29 -9.05 -7.77
N ALA A 151 17.77 -9.38 -8.94
CA ALA A 151 18.10 -10.63 -9.60
C ALA A 151 19.62 -10.74 -9.77
N SER A 152 20.15 -11.94 -9.55
CA SER A 152 21.59 -12.19 -9.70
C SER A 152 22.04 -11.96 -11.14
N ASP A 153 23.24 -11.41 -11.30
CA ASP A 153 23.88 -11.30 -12.61
C ASP A 153 23.95 -12.67 -13.28
N ARG A 154 23.58 -12.72 -14.57
CA ARG A 154 23.46 -13.99 -15.30
C ARG A 154 23.79 -13.78 -16.76
N SER A 155 24.78 -14.53 -17.24
CA SER A 155 25.09 -14.60 -18.67
C SER A 155 23.99 -15.32 -19.44
N MET A 156 23.80 -14.92 -20.70
CA MET A 156 22.93 -15.65 -21.62
C MET A 156 23.53 -17.02 -21.98
N THR A 157 22.69 -18.04 -22.05
CA THR A 157 23.03 -19.37 -22.57
C THR A 157 22.97 -19.43 -24.10
N SER A 158 22.19 -18.55 -24.73
CA SER A 158 22.16 -18.35 -26.18
C SER A 158 22.25 -16.86 -26.51
N ILE A 159 23.16 -16.50 -27.42
CA ILE A 159 23.42 -15.10 -27.79
C ILE A 159 22.72 -14.80 -29.12
N PRO A 160 21.62 -14.02 -29.13
CA PRO A 160 20.85 -13.79 -30.35
C PRO A 160 21.42 -12.71 -31.27
N ASN A 161 22.40 -11.91 -30.81
CA ASN A 161 23.00 -10.79 -31.56
C ASN A 161 21.98 -9.73 -32.08
N ASP A 162 20.93 -9.47 -31.32
CA ASP A 162 19.83 -8.56 -31.68
C ASP A 162 19.70 -7.34 -30.74
N GLY A 163 20.67 -7.16 -29.83
CA GLY A 163 20.63 -6.14 -28.78
C GLY A 163 20.12 -6.66 -27.43
N THR A 164 19.66 -7.90 -27.34
CA THR A 164 19.40 -8.58 -26.05
C THR A 164 20.69 -8.71 -25.22
N THR A 165 20.62 -8.48 -23.91
CA THR A 165 21.79 -8.48 -23.02
C THR A 165 21.76 -9.62 -21.99
N ALA A 166 22.88 -9.80 -21.29
CA ALA A 166 22.91 -10.52 -20.01
C ALA A 166 22.12 -9.77 -18.93
N ILE A 167 21.73 -10.46 -17.86
CA ILE A 167 21.24 -9.82 -16.64
C ILE A 167 22.43 -9.20 -15.92
N SER A 168 22.34 -7.91 -15.64
CA SER A 168 23.34 -7.17 -14.87
C SER A 168 22.65 -6.19 -13.94
N SER A 169 23.04 -6.18 -12.67
CA SER A 169 22.49 -5.27 -11.65
C SER A 169 20.95 -5.33 -11.57
N GLY A 170 20.38 -6.52 -11.71
CA GLY A 170 18.93 -6.74 -11.64
C GLY A 170 18.15 -6.24 -12.86
N VAL A 171 18.81 -5.90 -13.97
CA VAL A 171 18.18 -5.40 -15.21
C VAL A 171 18.64 -6.20 -16.43
N VAL A 172 17.77 -6.32 -17.43
CA VAL A 172 18.08 -6.91 -18.74
C VAL A 172 17.33 -6.21 -19.87
N ASP A 173 17.97 -6.09 -21.03
CA ASP A 173 17.31 -5.69 -22.28
C ASP A 173 16.88 -6.95 -23.02
N ILE A 174 15.61 -7.01 -23.42
CA ILE A 174 15.08 -8.10 -24.24
C ILE A 174 14.55 -7.52 -25.54
N LYS A 175 15.22 -7.82 -26.65
CA LYS A 175 14.73 -7.48 -27.99
C LYS A 175 13.78 -8.57 -28.49
N VAL A 176 12.61 -8.15 -28.96
CA VAL A 176 11.70 -8.99 -29.75
C VAL A 176 11.39 -8.34 -31.09
N ASP A 177 11.22 -9.16 -32.12
CA ASP A 177 10.92 -8.72 -33.50
C ASP A 177 9.41 -8.42 -33.65
N LEU A 178 8.95 -7.43 -32.90
CA LEU A 178 7.57 -6.95 -32.89
C LEU A 178 7.53 -5.43 -32.94
N ASN A 179 6.38 -4.91 -33.36
CA ASN A 179 6.08 -3.48 -33.36
C ASN A 179 5.12 -3.12 -32.22
N VAL A 180 5.03 -1.84 -31.89
CA VAL A 180 4.13 -1.29 -30.86
C VAL A 180 2.68 -1.73 -31.10
N ALA A 181 2.26 -1.76 -32.36
CA ALA A 181 0.91 -2.18 -32.76
C ALA A 181 0.56 -3.65 -32.44
N ALA A 182 1.53 -4.48 -32.04
CA ALA A 182 1.28 -5.88 -31.66
C ALA A 182 0.48 -6.02 -30.35
N GLY A 183 0.47 -4.97 -29.52
CA GLY A 183 -0.22 -4.96 -28.24
C GLY A 183 0.53 -5.68 -27.11
N ASP A 184 0.17 -5.32 -25.90
CA ASP A 184 0.84 -5.73 -24.66
C ASP A 184 0.87 -7.25 -24.44
N SER A 185 -0.22 -7.95 -24.72
CA SER A 185 -0.32 -9.40 -24.49
C SER A 185 0.60 -10.19 -25.42
N THR A 186 0.65 -9.81 -26.70
CA THR A 186 1.57 -10.40 -27.68
C THR A 186 3.03 -10.12 -27.30
N VAL A 187 3.34 -8.86 -26.95
CA VAL A 187 4.69 -8.44 -26.57
C VAL A 187 5.15 -9.14 -25.28
N ARG A 188 4.33 -9.18 -24.24
CA ARG A 188 4.61 -9.87 -22.95
C ARG A 188 4.96 -11.33 -23.17
N ASN A 189 4.17 -12.06 -23.97
CA ASN A 189 4.41 -13.48 -24.21
C ASN A 189 5.67 -13.71 -25.07
N ALA A 190 5.94 -12.84 -26.06
CA ALA A 190 7.17 -12.90 -26.83
C ALA A 190 8.42 -12.65 -25.97
N VAL A 191 8.36 -11.66 -25.06
CA VAL A 191 9.43 -11.37 -24.09
C VAL A 191 9.64 -12.55 -23.14
N THR A 192 8.55 -13.14 -22.64
CA THR A 192 8.59 -14.34 -21.77
C THR A 192 9.30 -15.50 -22.47
N ALA A 193 8.90 -15.82 -23.70
CA ALA A 193 9.51 -16.88 -24.48
C ALA A 193 10.99 -16.60 -24.78
N LYS A 194 11.33 -15.33 -25.08
CA LYS A 194 12.71 -14.90 -25.33
C LYS A 194 13.57 -15.05 -24.08
N LEU A 195 13.09 -14.60 -22.90
CA LEU A 195 13.78 -14.78 -21.62
C LEU A 195 14.09 -16.25 -21.33
N ASN A 196 13.09 -17.12 -21.48
CA ASN A 196 13.25 -18.56 -21.30
C ASN A 196 14.35 -19.14 -22.21
N SER A 197 14.33 -18.76 -23.50
CA SER A 197 15.29 -19.22 -24.49
C SER A 197 16.72 -18.71 -24.25
N VAL A 198 16.89 -17.42 -23.95
CA VAL A 198 18.23 -16.81 -23.83
C VAL A 198 18.91 -17.14 -22.50
N PHE A 199 18.15 -17.46 -21.44
CA PHE A 199 18.71 -17.84 -20.14
C PHE A 199 18.62 -19.33 -19.82
N GLY A 200 18.00 -20.13 -20.70
CA GLY A 200 17.86 -21.57 -20.51
C GLY A 200 17.00 -21.92 -19.30
N VAL A 201 15.93 -21.16 -19.08
CA VAL A 201 14.95 -21.38 -18.01
C VAL A 201 13.62 -21.82 -18.61
N SER A 202 12.83 -22.56 -17.83
CA SER A 202 11.49 -22.95 -18.28
C SER A 202 10.43 -21.89 -17.97
N ASN A 203 10.69 -20.98 -17.04
CA ASN A 203 9.76 -19.93 -16.61
C ASN A 203 10.57 -18.73 -16.07
N PRO A 204 10.13 -17.48 -16.27
CA PRO A 204 10.81 -16.30 -15.74
C PRO A 204 10.93 -16.27 -14.20
N ASP A 205 10.08 -16.97 -13.46
CA ASP A 205 10.16 -17.07 -11.99
C ASP A 205 11.42 -17.80 -11.48
N GLN A 206 12.15 -18.48 -12.38
CA GLN A 206 13.48 -19.05 -12.12
C GLN A 206 14.61 -18.03 -12.23
N LEU A 207 14.34 -16.82 -12.75
CA LEU A 207 15.29 -15.72 -12.83
C LEU A 207 15.18 -14.80 -11.61
N ALA A 208 13.95 -14.55 -11.15
CA ALA A 208 13.65 -13.74 -9.98
C ALA A 208 12.27 -14.07 -9.41
N ASN A 209 12.02 -13.74 -8.14
CA ASN A 209 10.68 -13.94 -7.56
C ASN A 209 9.62 -13.03 -8.21
N HIS A 210 10.03 -11.83 -8.62
CA HIS A 210 9.21 -10.88 -9.36
C HIS A 210 9.95 -10.38 -10.61
N VAL A 211 9.23 -10.19 -11.69
CA VAL A 211 9.77 -9.71 -12.95
C VAL A 211 8.88 -8.60 -13.49
N MET A 212 9.48 -7.43 -13.64
CA MET A 212 8.84 -6.21 -14.12
C MET A 212 9.10 -6.06 -15.62
N TYR A 213 8.07 -6.05 -16.44
CA TYR A 213 8.20 -5.77 -17.87
C TYR A 213 7.95 -4.29 -18.14
N CYS A 214 9.00 -3.55 -18.44
CA CYS A 214 8.91 -2.16 -18.86
C CYS A 214 8.72 -2.12 -20.38
N LEU A 215 7.50 -1.82 -20.83
CA LEU A 215 7.15 -1.75 -22.25
C LEU A 215 7.41 -0.34 -22.82
N PRO A 216 7.73 -0.21 -24.12
CA PRO A 216 7.76 1.10 -24.78
C PRO A 216 6.39 1.80 -24.75
N SER A 217 6.41 3.11 -25.02
CA SER A 217 5.16 3.90 -25.13
C SER A 217 4.24 3.36 -26.24
N GLY A 218 2.93 3.38 -25.98
CA GLY A 218 1.89 3.01 -26.95
C GLY A 218 1.60 1.51 -27.10
N VAL A 219 2.34 0.63 -26.41
CA VAL A 219 2.13 -0.83 -26.50
C VAL A 219 0.88 -1.29 -25.75
N MET A 220 0.56 -0.63 -24.64
CA MET A 220 -0.56 -0.95 -23.78
C MET A 220 -1.47 0.26 -23.55
N SER A 221 -2.74 0.00 -23.27
CA SER A 221 -3.64 0.99 -22.67
C SER A 221 -3.36 1.11 -21.17
N GLY A 222 -3.46 2.32 -20.64
CA GLY A 222 -3.18 2.61 -19.23
C GLY A 222 -1.69 2.74 -18.92
N ILE A 223 -1.38 2.78 -17.62
CA ILE A 223 -0.06 3.13 -17.10
C ILE A 223 0.75 1.91 -16.64
N ALA A 224 0.08 0.89 -16.08
CA ALA A 224 0.66 -0.36 -15.63
C ALA A 224 -0.44 -1.39 -15.32
N TYR A 225 -0.06 -2.65 -15.13
CA TYR A 225 -0.88 -3.68 -14.50
C TYR A 225 -0.01 -4.81 -13.94
N ALA A 226 -0.56 -5.59 -13.03
CA ALA A 226 0.10 -6.77 -12.49
C ALA A 226 -0.87 -7.91 -12.26
N TYR A 227 -0.28 -9.10 -12.21
CA TYR A 227 -1.04 -10.30 -11.91
C TYR A 227 -1.03 -10.58 -10.40
N VAL A 228 -2.21 -10.93 -9.88
CA VAL A 228 -2.43 -11.12 -8.44
C VAL A 228 -1.78 -12.40 -7.94
N ASN A 229 -1.02 -12.32 -6.83
CA ASN A 229 -0.22 -13.44 -6.29
C ASN A 229 0.76 -14.03 -7.32
N SER A 230 1.23 -13.20 -8.26
CA SER A 230 2.05 -13.64 -9.39
C SER A 230 3.50 -13.18 -9.27
N TRP A 231 4.31 -13.61 -10.24
CA TRP A 231 5.66 -13.13 -10.45
C TRP A 231 5.70 -11.90 -11.37
N ASN A 232 4.66 -11.64 -12.18
CA ASN A 232 4.74 -10.67 -13.28
C ASN A 232 3.97 -9.37 -13.01
N SER A 233 4.63 -8.25 -13.30
CA SER A 233 4.05 -6.92 -13.45
C SER A 233 4.51 -6.29 -14.78
N VAL A 234 3.69 -5.41 -15.34
CA VAL A 234 3.89 -4.81 -16.66
C VAL A 234 3.62 -3.31 -16.56
N TYR A 235 4.52 -2.50 -17.10
CA TYR A 235 4.51 -1.05 -16.96
C TYR A 235 4.62 -0.40 -18.32
N SER A 236 3.90 0.70 -18.51
CA SER A 236 3.97 1.53 -19.71
C SER A 236 5.07 2.57 -19.56
N ASN A 237 6.06 2.51 -20.44
CA ASN A 237 7.12 3.50 -20.58
C ASN A 237 7.69 3.98 -19.22
N GLU A 238 7.59 5.28 -18.92
CA GLU A 238 8.17 5.91 -17.72
C GLU A 238 7.62 5.36 -16.39
N TRP A 239 6.43 4.76 -16.39
CA TRP A 239 5.79 4.23 -15.17
C TRP A 239 6.53 3.06 -14.55
N CYS A 240 7.48 2.45 -15.28
CA CYS A 240 8.38 1.45 -14.71
C CYS A 240 9.41 2.04 -13.72
N ASN A 241 9.64 3.35 -13.77
CA ASN A 241 10.65 4.05 -12.97
C ASN A 241 10.03 4.75 -11.75
N TYR A 242 8.73 5.03 -11.79
CA TYR A 242 8.07 5.77 -10.71
C TYR A 242 7.78 4.89 -9.51
N LEU A 243 8.34 5.29 -8.35
CA LEU A 243 8.18 4.63 -7.06
C LEU A 243 6.73 4.20 -6.80
N SER A 244 5.78 5.12 -7.00
CA SER A 244 4.35 4.85 -6.76
C SER A 244 3.85 3.65 -7.55
N SER A 245 4.19 3.55 -8.83
CA SER A 245 3.76 2.44 -9.68
C SER A 245 4.49 1.15 -9.37
N GLN A 246 5.79 1.22 -9.10
CA GLN A 246 6.57 0.06 -8.67
C GLN A 246 5.96 -0.55 -7.39
N MET A 247 5.68 0.28 -6.39
CA MET A 247 5.04 -0.13 -5.13
C MET A 247 3.67 -0.75 -5.36
N HIS A 248 2.82 -0.12 -6.19
CA HIS A 248 1.46 -0.56 -6.51
C HIS A 248 1.43 -1.93 -7.18
N GLU A 249 2.17 -2.08 -8.28
CA GLU A 249 2.13 -3.29 -9.10
C GLU A 249 2.80 -4.49 -8.42
N ILE A 250 3.91 -4.27 -7.70
CA ILE A 250 4.48 -5.32 -6.85
C ILE A 250 3.53 -5.63 -5.69
N GLY A 251 2.73 -4.67 -5.24
CA GLY A 251 1.67 -4.89 -4.24
C GLY A 251 0.64 -5.92 -4.74
N HIS A 252 0.24 -5.85 -6.01
CA HIS A 252 -0.62 -6.88 -6.61
C HIS A 252 0.06 -8.26 -6.67
N ASN A 253 1.34 -8.32 -7.02
CA ASN A 253 2.09 -9.58 -6.95
C ASN A 253 2.12 -10.16 -5.52
N LEU A 254 2.07 -9.32 -4.49
CA LEU A 254 1.96 -9.71 -3.08
C LEU A 254 0.52 -9.98 -2.62
N GLY A 255 -0.48 -9.82 -3.49
CA GLY A 255 -1.88 -10.12 -3.20
C GLY A 255 -2.69 -8.94 -2.64
N TYR A 256 -2.20 -7.72 -2.75
CA TYR A 256 -2.98 -6.53 -2.42
C TYR A 256 -3.92 -6.17 -3.57
N ALA A 257 -5.19 -5.90 -3.28
CA ALA A 257 -6.12 -5.30 -4.24
C ALA A 257 -6.07 -3.77 -4.15
N HIS A 258 -6.86 -3.09 -4.97
CA HIS A 258 -6.94 -1.63 -4.92
C HIS A 258 -7.45 -1.09 -3.58
N SER A 259 -7.18 0.20 -3.41
CA SER A 259 -7.76 1.05 -2.40
C SER A 259 -8.61 2.15 -3.07
N ASN A 260 -9.84 2.27 -2.60
CA ASN A 260 -10.89 3.09 -3.16
C ASN A 260 -11.32 4.14 -2.12
N GLU A 261 -12.01 5.18 -2.58
CA GLU A 261 -12.66 6.13 -1.67
C GLU A 261 -13.99 6.59 -2.24
N GLY A 262 -15.03 6.65 -1.39
CA GLY A 262 -16.33 7.17 -1.79
C GLY A 262 -17.01 6.36 -2.90
N GLY A 263 -16.67 5.07 -3.03
CA GLY A 263 -17.12 4.21 -4.12
C GLY A 263 -16.41 4.46 -5.46
N ILE A 264 -15.37 5.29 -5.49
CA ILE A 264 -14.56 5.57 -6.67
C ILE A 264 -13.27 4.75 -6.57
N ALA A 265 -13.05 3.89 -7.57
CA ALA A 265 -11.86 3.06 -7.67
C ALA A 265 -10.59 3.92 -7.68
N TYR A 266 -9.53 3.46 -6.99
CA TYR A 266 -8.23 4.14 -6.89
C TYR A 266 -8.24 5.50 -6.19
N ASN A 267 -9.38 6.00 -5.72
CA ASN A 267 -9.45 7.37 -5.23
C ASN A 267 -8.86 7.55 -3.82
N ASP A 268 -8.47 6.46 -3.15
CA ASP A 268 -7.73 6.52 -1.88
C ASP A 268 -6.31 7.09 -2.13
N GLN A 269 -5.98 8.21 -1.51
CA GLN A 269 -4.65 8.83 -1.64
C GLN A 269 -3.82 8.71 -0.35
N VAL A 270 -4.27 7.91 0.62
CA VAL A 270 -3.56 7.69 1.89
C VAL A 270 -2.50 6.60 1.82
N GLY A 271 -2.44 5.82 0.72
CA GLY A 271 -1.40 4.82 0.53
C GLY A 271 -1.29 4.25 -0.88
N MET A 272 -0.25 3.44 -1.11
CA MET A 272 0.23 3.05 -2.45
C MET A 272 -0.69 2.18 -3.31
N MET A 273 -1.75 1.58 -2.74
CA MET A 273 -2.69 0.75 -3.53
C MET A 273 -3.89 1.53 -4.07
N GLY A 274 -3.97 2.83 -3.83
CA GLY A 274 -4.99 3.70 -4.43
C GLY A 274 -4.43 4.46 -5.62
N TYR A 275 -4.41 5.79 -5.54
CA TYR A 275 -3.99 6.64 -6.66
C TYR A 275 -2.49 6.48 -6.97
N SER A 276 -2.15 6.43 -8.26
CA SER A 276 -0.77 6.32 -8.73
C SER A 276 -0.23 7.66 -9.21
N TYR A 277 1.01 7.98 -8.83
CA TYR A 277 1.64 9.26 -9.10
C TYR A 277 2.79 9.13 -10.11
N GLY A 278 2.75 9.96 -11.16
CA GLY A 278 3.78 10.03 -12.19
C GLY A 278 4.97 10.88 -11.74
N SER A 279 5.59 10.54 -10.62
CA SER A 279 6.76 11.23 -10.10
C SER A 279 7.86 10.24 -9.78
N ASP A 280 9.09 10.65 -10.08
CA ASP A 280 10.29 9.99 -9.60
C ASP A 280 10.41 10.18 -8.08
N ASP A 281 10.90 9.17 -7.37
CA ASP A 281 11.15 9.18 -5.91
C ASP A 281 9.96 9.58 -4.99
N SER A 282 8.73 9.63 -5.50
CA SER A 282 7.60 10.27 -4.81
C SER A 282 6.25 9.70 -5.23
N PRO A 283 5.22 9.74 -4.35
CA PRO A 283 5.27 10.15 -2.95
C PRO A 283 5.97 9.15 -2.03
N VAL A 284 6.62 9.66 -0.99
CA VAL A 284 7.17 8.83 0.10
C VAL A 284 6.04 8.45 1.05
N MET A 285 5.33 7.36 0.74
CA MET A 285 4.21 6.85 1.55
C MET A 285 4.09 5.32 1.52
N CYS A 286 3.71 4.71 2.63
CA CYS A 286 3.44 3.28 2.70
C CYS A 286 1.97 2.97 2.36
N PHE A 287 1.50 1.79 2.74
CA PHE A 287 0.14 1.35 2.47
C PHE A 287 -0.86 1.87 3.50
N ASN A 288 -2.15 1.92 3.12
CA ASN A 288 -3.23 2.30 4.02
C ASN A 288 -3.41 1.27 5.17
N ALA A 289 -4.34 1.54 6.09
CA ALA A 289 -4.55 0.70 7.29
C ALA A 289 -4.90 -0.76 6.96
N ALA A 290 -5.77 -1.00 5.98
CA ALA A 290 -6.19 -2.37 5.62
C ALA A 290 -5.03 -3.17 5.01
N LYS A 291 -4.28 -2.58 4.08
CA LYS A 291 -3.13 -3.24 3.45
C LYS A 291 -1.96 -3.41 4.43
N SER A 292 -1.78 -2.47 5.36
CA SER A 292 -0.86 -2.59 6.49
C SER A 292 -1.22 -3.74 7.43
N TRP A 293 -2.52 -4.04 7.60
CA TRP A 293 -2.96 -5.23 8.34
C TRP A 293 -2.73 -6.51 7.54
N GLN A 294 -3.01 -6.46 6.24
CA GLN A 294 -2.83 -7.58 5.33
C GLN A 294 -1.38 -8.05 5.28
N SER A 295 -0.42 -7.12 5.32
CA SER A 295 1.01 -7.39 5.27
C SER A 295 1.58 -8.18 6.45
N LYS A 296 0.90 -8.12 7.60
CA LYS A 296 1.34 -8.64 8.92
C LYS A 296 2.63 -8.01 9.48
N TRP A 297 3.20 -7.00 8.84
CA TRP A 297 4.43 -6.33 9.28
C TRP A 297 4.31 -5.70 10.67
N TYR A 298 3.12 -5.23 11.02
CA TYR A 298 2.92 -4.49 12.28
C TYR A 298 2.25 -5.33 13.37
N SER A 299 2.12 -6.64 13.18
CA SER A 299 1.38 -7.55 14.06
C SER A 299 1.74 -7.45 15.54
N SER A 300 3.02 -7.24 15.87
CA SER A 300 3.50 -7.09 17.26
C SER A 300 2.93 -5.86 17.98
N LYS A 301 2.50 -4.84 17.23
CA LYS A 301 1.93 -3.57 17.72
C LYS A 301 0.53 -3.33 17.14
N SER A 302 -0.13 -4.40 16.74
CA SER A 302 -1.53 -4.40 16.34
C SER A 302 -2.43 -4.78 17.52
N ILE A 303 -3.72 -4.49 17.40
CA ILE A 303 -4.76 -4.98 18.33
C ILE A 303 -6.08 -5.21 17.59
N VAL A 304 -6.87 -6.16 18.08
CA VAL A 304 -8.24 -6.40 17.62
C VAL A 304 -9.21 -5.86 18.67
N VAL A 305 -10.21 -5.11 18.23
CA VAL A 305 -11.39 -4.73 19.01
C VAL A 305 -12.55 -5.56 18.49
N ASP A 306 -12.96 -6.55 19.27
CA ASP A 306 -14.09 -7.44 18.95
C ASP A 306 -15.36 -6.91 19.65
N PRO A 307 -16.33 -6.31 18.93
CA PRO A 307 -17.56 -5.80 19.52
C PRO A 307 -18.41 -6.91 20.15
N SER A 308 -18.43 -8.11 19.58
CA SER A 308 -19.18 -9.27 20.09
C SER A 308 -18.65 -9.71 21.47
N ALA A 309 -17.35 -9.60 21.70
CA ALA A 309 -16.73 -9.83 23.01
C ALA A 309 -16.81 -8.63 23.98
N GLY A 310 -17.47 -7.53 23.59
CA GLY A 310 -17.52 -6.29 24.38
C GLY A 310 -16.20 -5.51 24.39
N GLY A 311 -15.40 -5.68 23.33
CA GLY A 311 -14.12 -5.03 23.16
C GLY A 311 -14.22 -3.50 23.18
N CYS A 312 -13.24 -2.87 23.81
CA CYS A 312 -13.09 -1.42 23.89
C CYS A 312 -11.60 -1.07 23.78
N PHE A 313 -11.28 0.03 23.12
CA PHE A 313 -9.92 0.52 22.99
C PHE A 313 -9.89 2.02 23.30
N GLU A 314 -9.07 2.46 24.24
CA GLU A 314 -8.82 3.90 24.49
C GLU A 314 -7.36 4.15 24.86
N GLU A 315 -6.51 4.28 23.86
CA GLU A 315 -5.07 4.44 24.04
C GLU A 315 -4.46 5.40 23.01
N ASN A 316 -3.15 5.59 23.10
CA ASN A 316 -2.37 6.30 22.08
C ASN A 316 -2.12 5.36 20.88
N LEU A 317 -2.56 5.80 19.71
CA LEU A 317 -2.28 5.19 18.41
C LEU A 317 -1.15 5.99 17.74
N TYR A 318 -0.03 5.30 17.50
CA TYR A 318 1.14 5.86 16.85
C TYR A 318 1.08 5.59 15.33
N GLY A 319 1.79 6.39 14.54
CA GLY A 319 1.85 6.14 13.09
C GLY A 319 2.76 4.96 12.77
N ILE A 320 2.54 4.32 11.63
CA ILE A 320 3.43 3.25 11.17
C ILE A 320 4.87 3.72 11.00
N SER A 321 5.11 5.01 10.70
CA SER A 321 6.44 5.63 10.68
C SER A 321 7.21 5.56 12.00
N ASP A 322 6.49 5.37 13.11
CA ASP A 322 7.05 5.26 14.46
C ASP A 322 7.01 3.80 14.97
N TYR A 323 6.70 2.79 14.15
CA TYR A 323 6.61 1.39 14.59
C TYR A 323 7.91 0.88 15.21
N GLY A 324 9.06 1.26 14.66
CA GLY A 324 10.38 0.90 15.19
C GLY A 324 10.74 1.57 16.53
N ASN A 325 9.99 2.59 16.96
CA ASN A 325 10.23 3.26 18.23
C ASN A 325 9.71 2.42 19.41
N ALA A 326 10.54 2.20 20.43
CA ALA A 326 10.19 1.39 21.60
C ALA A 326 8.99 1.94 22.39
N ALA A 327 8.75 3.26 22.37
CA ALA A 327 7.62 3.90 23.04
C ALA A 327 6.29 3.77 22.28
N SER A 328 6.32 3.44 20.99
CA SER A 328 5.10 3.22 20.21
C SER A 328 4.47 1.89 20.60
N SER A 329 3.37 1.92 21.37
CA SER A 329 2.71 0.71 21.87
C SER A 329 1.78 0.06 20.86
N LYS A 330 0.98 0.86 20.14
CA LYS A 330 0.03 0.42 19.13
C LYS A 330 0.12 1.30 17.88
N VAL A 331 0.15 0.68 16.70
CA VAL A 331 0.19 1.42 15.42
C VAL A 331 -0.98 1.11 14.49
N LEU A 332 -1.73 0.04 14.78
CA LEU A 332 -2.78 -0.44 13.91
C LEU A 332 -3.86 -1.16 14.71
N VAL A 333 -5.13 -0.89 14.39
CA VAL A 333 -6.28 -1.53 15.04
C VAL A 333 -7.16 -2.17 13.98
N LYS A 334 -7.60 -3.40 14.22
CA LYS A 334 -8.73 -4.04 13.52
C LYS A 334 -9.96 -3.95 14.41
N ILE A 335 -11.07 -3.46 13.90
CA ILE A 335 -12.40 -3.63 14.50
C ILE A 335 -13.02 -4.83 13.79
N ASP A 336 -13.18 -5.91 14.54
CA ASP A 336 -13.68 -7.19 14.05
C ASP A 336 -15.17 -7.08 13.74
N ASP A 337 -15.57 -7.59 12.59
CA ASP A 337 -16.98 -7.87 12.26
C ASP A 337 -17.10 -9.40 12.09
N ALA A 338 -18.22 -9.99 12.50
CA ALA A 338 -18.49 -11.41 12.33
C ALA A 338 -18.66 -11.78 10.84
N SER A 339 -18.93 -10.80 9.98
CA SER A 339 -18.79 -10.93 8.53
C SER A 339 -17.32 -10.82 8.12
N ALA A 340 -16.99 -11.27 6.91
CA ALA A 340 -15.62 -11.15 6.40
C ALA A 340 -15.13 -9.71 6.16
N THR A 341 -15.92 -8.69 6.53
CA THR A 341 -15.65 -7.28 6.22
C THR A 341 -15.42 -6.47 7.47
N ASP A 342 -14.17 -6.08 7.69
CA ASP A 342 -13.73 -5.40 8.90
C ASP A 342 -13.37 -3.94 8.64
N TYR A 343 -13.04 -3.25 9.73
CA TYR A 343 -12.53 -1.88 9.70
C TYR A 343 -11.13 -1.80 10.31
N TYR A 344 -10.25 -1.07 9.65
CA TYR A 344 -8.85 -0.92 10.01
C TYR A 344 -8.57 0.54 10.32
N VAL A 345 -8.03 0.82 11.51
CA VAL A 345 -7.79 2.16 12.02
C VAL A 345 -6.29 2.39 12.18
N ALA A 346 -5.78 3.47 11.60
CA ALA A 346 -4.37 3.86 11.70
C ALA A 346 -4.23 5.37 11.89
N PHE A 347 -3.17 5.81 12.58
CA PHE A 347 -2.78 7.21 12.58
C PHE A 347 -1.84 7.47 11.40
N ASN A 348 -2.30 8.20 10.37
CA ASN A 348 -1.53 8.45 9.15
C ASN A 348 -0.50 9.57 9.36
N ARG A 349 0.51 9.29 10.18
CA ARG A 349 1.54 10.27 10.56
C ARG A 349 2.41 10.64 9.35
N MET A 350 2.35 11.90 8.95
CA MET A 350 3.12 12.43 7.81
C MET A 350 4.56 12.77 8.24
N ILE A 351 5.40 11.74 8.39
CA ILE A 351 6.84 11.84 8.71
C ILE A 351 7.58 10.60 8.20
N GLY A 352 8.89 10.72 7.98
CA GLY A 352 9.77 9.59 7.65
C GLY A 352 9.28 8.84 6.40
N ILE A 353 9.00 7.55 6.57
CA ILE A 353 8.50 6.64 5.52
C ILE A 353 7.12 7.04 4.93
N ASN A 354 6.40 7.95 5.61
CA ASN A 354 5.12 8.53 5.16
C ASN A 354 5.19 10.06 4.97
N SER A 355 6.40 10.64 4.86
CA SER A 355 6.59 12.09 4.74
C SER A 355 5.94 12.71 3.49
N GLY A 356 5.76 11.93 2.43
CA GLY A 356 5.12 12.34 1.18
C GLY A 356 3.65 11.94 1.06
N THR A 357 3.00 11.54 2.15
CA THR A 357 1.56 11.25 2.18
C THR A 357 0.74 12.37 1.51
N GLN A 358 -0.10 12.02 0.55
CA GLN A 358 -0.84 12.99 -0.26
C GLN A 358 -2.21 13.34 0.34
N GLU A 359 -2.71 12.52 1.27
CA GLU A 359 -4.01 12.70 1.88
C GLU A 359 -4.06 12.26 3.35
N ALA A 360 -4.88 12.95 4.14
CA ALA A 360 -5.11 12.64 5.55
C ALA A 360 -3.84 12.63 6.42
N GLY A 361 -2.83 13.42 6.06
CA GLY A 361 -1.59 13.56 6.82
C GLY A 361 -1.86 14.07 8.24
N ASN A 362 -1.33 13.36 9.23
CA ASN A 362 -1.56 13.61 10.66
C ASN A 362 -3.04 13.53 11.08
N GLN A 363 -3.81 12.66 10.41
CA GLN A 363 -5.18 12.32 10.80
C GLN A 363 -5.29 10.81 11.08
N VAL A 364 -6.34 10.42 11.80
CA VAL A 364 -6.70 9.00 11.96
C VAL A 364 -7.56 8.59 10.78
N THR A 365 -7.15 7.54 10.07
CA THR A 365 -7.89 6.99 8.93
C THR A 365 -8.62 5.72 9.34
N ILE A 366 -9.78 5.51 8.74
CA ILE A 366 -10.58 4.28 8.90
C ILE A 366 -10.81 3.71 7.52
N VAL A 367 -10.35 2.49 7.31
CA VAL A 367 -10.42 1.78 6.03
C VAL A 367 -11.24 0.51 6.21
N LYS A 368 -12.27 0.33 5.39
CA LYS A 368 -13.07 -0.90 5.34
C LYS A 368 -12.46 -1.88 4.34
N ALA A 369 -12.36 -3.16 4.67
CA ALA A 369 -11.91 -4.16 3.69
C ALA A 369 -12.48 -5.54 3.99
N GLY A 370 -12.70 -6.32 2.93
CA GLY A 370 -13.13 -7.71 3.02
C GLY A 370 -12.01 -8.69 3.36
N GLY A 371 -12.36 -9.96 3.50
CA GLY A 371 -11.42 -11.07 3.58
C GLY A 371 -10.59 -11.14 4.85
N GLU A 372 -11.09 -10.62 5.99
CA GLU A 372 -10.39 -10.63 7.29
C GLU A 372 -9.05 -9.88 7.28
N GLY A 373 -8.82 -9.06 6.24
CA GLY A 373 -7.51 -8.49 5.96
C GLY A 373 -6.44 -9.57 5.76
N ASN A 374 -6.84 -10.69 5.15
CA ASN A 374 -6.01 -11.86 4.88
C ASN A 374 -6.02 -12.24 3.40
N SER A 375 -7.14 -12.07 2.70
CA SER A 375 -7.24 -12.39 1.28
C SER A 375 -7.21 -11.16 0.38
N TYR A 376 -7.10 -11.39 -0.93
CA TYR A 376 -7.25 -10.36 -1.94
C TYR A 376 -8.65 -9.73 -1.84
N ALA A 377 -8.71 -8.48 -1.39
CA ALA A 377 -9.94 -7.72 -1.26
C ALA A 377 -9.65 -6.23 -1.42
N GLU A 378 -10.49 -5.57 -2.22
CA GLU A 378 -10.48 -4.11 -2.29
C GLU A 378 -10.78 -3.52 -0.92
N SER A 379 -10.27 -2.31 -0.70
CA SER A 379 -10.50 -1.57 0.54
C SER A 379 -11.04 -0.19 0.24
N ASP A 380 -11.92 0.33 1.09
CA ASP A 380 -12.48 1.67 0.98
C ASP A 380 -12.05 2.53 2.15
N LEU A 381 -11.47 3.69 1.89
CA LEU A 381 -11.28 4.73 2.89
C LEU A 381 -12.65 5.35 3.24
N VAL A 382 -13.08 5.16 4.49
CA VAL A 382 -14.42 5.57 4.95
C VAL A 382 -14.43 6.76 5.88
N ALA A 383 -13.29 7.12 6.48
CA ALA A 383 -13.16 8.33 7.29
C ALA A 383 -11.72 8.83 7.42
N LYS A 384 -11.60 10.15 7.60
CA LYS A 384 -10.38 10.91 7.89
C LYS A 384 -10.69 11.81 9.08
N LEU A 385 -10.15 11.50 10.25
CA LEU A 385 -10.53 12.12 11.52
C LEU A 385 -9.40 12.97 12.09
N GLY A 386 -9.67 14.26 12.29
CA GLY A 386 -8.86 15.15 13.13
C GLY A 386 -9.31 15.12 14.59
N VAL A 387 -8.69 15.97 15.44
CA VAL A 387 -9.04 16.10 16.87
C VAL A 387 -10.52 16.40 17.06
N GLY A 388 -11.19 15.66 17.94
CA GLY A 388 -12.62 15.77 18.22
C GLY A 388 -13.51 15.12 17.16
N GLY A 389 -12.95 14.67 16.03
CA GLY A 389 -13.66 13.95 14.99
C GLY A 389 -14.10 12.57 15.45
N SER A 390 -15.23 12.11 14.92
CA SER A 390 -15.72 10.75 15.14
C SER A 390 -16.34 10.15 13.89
N TRP A 391 -16.37 8.83 13.85
CA TRP A 391 -17.04 8.02 12.83
C TRP A 391 -17.75 6.86 13.52
N SER A 392 -18.91 6.47 13.01
CA SER A 392 -19.69 5.37 13.55
C SER A 392 -20.18 4.43 12.48
N SER A 393 -20.28 3.15 12.82
CA SER A 393 -20.98 2.15 12.02
C SER A 393 -21.59 1.06 12.90
N VAL A 394 -22.55 0.33 12.32
CA VAL A 394 -23.09 -0.86 12.97
C VAL A 394 -22.20 -2.03 12.62
N ILE A 395 -21.48 -2.55 13.61
CA ILE A 395 -20.52 -3.65 13.50
C ILE A 395 -20.98 -4.69 14.52
N ASP A 396 -21.23 -5.93 14.09
CA ASP A 396 -21.83 -6.98 14.94
C ASP A 396 -23.14 -6.58 15.63
N GLY A 397 -23.97 -5.80 14.93
CA GLY A 397 -25.23 -5.28 15.48
C GLY A 397 -25.06 -4.22 16.56
N LYS A 398 -23.82 -3.79 16.86
CA LYS A 398 -23.51 -2.73 17.83
C LYS A 398 -23.10 -1.46 17.12
N ASN A 399 -23.55 -0.32 17.64
CA ASN A 399 -23.13 0.98 17.14
C ASN A 399 -21.73 1.30 17.69
N MET A 400 -20.70 0.97 16.92
CA MET A 400 -19.32 1.22 17.27
C MET A 400 -18.91 2.63 16.82
N ILE A 401 -18.30 3.39 17.73
CA ILE A 401 -17.84 4.75 17.46
C ILE A 401 -16.32 4.83 17.65
N VAL A 402 -15.62 5.30 16.62
CA VAL A 402 -14.21 5.69 16.65
C VAL A 402 -14.15 7.20 16.87
N THR A 403 -13.48 7.64 17.93
CA THR A 403 -13.32 9.05 18.30
C THR A 403 -11.84 9.38 18.45
N VAL A 404 -11.40 10.48 17.86
CA VAL A 404 -10.05 11.03 18.07
C VAL A 404 -10.11 12.02 19.23
N VAL A 405 -9.65 11.58 20.40
CA VAL A 405 -9.69 12.38 21.64
C VAL A 405 -8.68 13.53 21.58
N SER A 406 -7.46 13.24 21.13
CA SER A 406 -6.40 14.23 20.95
C SER A 406 -5.38 13.76 19.91
N ILE A 407 -4.61 14.69 19.35
CA ILE A 407 -3.44 14.40 18.53
C ILE A 407 -2.31 15.29 19.04
N ASP A 408 -1.16 14.70 19.33
CA ASP A 408 0.06 15.42 19.72
C ASP A 408 1.18 15.06 18.75
N THR A 409 1.37 15.94 17.75
CA THR A 409 2.47 15.84 16.78
C THR A 409 3.79 16.43 17.29
N SER A 410 3.77 17.06 18.47
CA SER A 410 4.96 17.60 19.14
C SER A 410 5.63 16.59 20.08
N ALA A 411 4.89 15.56 20.50
CA ALA A 411 5.43 14.43 21.24
C ALA A 411 6.45 13.61 20.42
N SER A 412 7.30 12.87 21.13
CA SER A 412 8.30 11.98 20.54
C SER A 412 8.22 10.58 21.18
N PRO A 413 7.65 9.57 20.50
CA PRO A 413 6.97 9.65 19.20
C PRO A 413 5.61 10.36 19.27
N ALA A 414 5.18 10.91 18.14
CA ALA A 414 3.88 11.56 17.98
C ALA A 414 2.75 10.54 18.00
N TYR A 415 1.58 10.93 18.50
CA TYR A 415 0.44 10.01 18.61
C TYR A 415 -0.92 10.70 18.44
N ALA A 416 -1.94 9.89 18.13
CA ALA A 416 -3.35 10.23 18.28
C ALA A 416 -3.94 9.40 19.42
N ARG A 417 -4.55 10.03 20.43
CA ARG A 417 -5.33 9.29 21.43
C ARG A 417 -6.69 8.94 20.83
N VAL A 418 -6.97 7.66 20.65
CA VAL A 418 -8.17 7.15 19.96
C VAL A 418 -9.01 6.32 20.91
N ARG A 419 -10.32 6.56 20.90
CA ARG A 419 -11.32 5.72 21.57
C ARG A 419 -12.16 4.98 20.54
N ILE A 420 -12.30 3.67 20.70
CA ILE A 420 -13.17 2.80 19.92
C ILE A 420 -14.06 2.06 20.92
N SER A 421 -15.36 2.32 20.87
CA SER A 421 -16.30 1.86 21.90
C SER A 421 -17.73 1.82 21.40
N GLU A 422 -18.54 0.95 22.01
CA GLU A 422 -19.98 0.92 21.78
C GLU A 422 -20.62 2.22 22.27
N ASN A 423 -21.37 2.89 21.38
CA ASN A 423 -22.05 4.16 21.63
C ASN A 423 -21.13 5.29 22.15
N GLY A 424 -19.81 5.21 21.94
CA GLY A 424 -18.85 6.22 22.38
C GLY A 424 -18.54 6.20 23.89
N ALA A 425 -18.96 5.14 24.60
CA ALA A 425 -18.72 4.98 26.03
C ALA A 425 -17.22 4.96 26.37
N SER A 426 -16.82 5.53 27.51
CA SER A 426 -15.42 5.46 27.96
C SER A 426 -15.01 4.01 28.23
N CYS A 427 -13.79 3.63 27.84
CA CYS A 427 -13.24 2.31 28.14
C CYS A 427 -12.82 2.24 29.62
N GLY A 428 -13.75 1.84 30.49
CA GLY A 428 -13.52 1.69 31.93
C GLY A 428 -14.83 1.42 32.67
N PRO A 429 -14.79 0.96 33.94
CA PRO A 429 -16.01 0.90 34.74
C PRO A 429 -16.65 2.29 34.77
N PRO A 430 -17.99 2.40 34.69
CA PRO A 430 -18.65 3.70 34.84
C PRO A 430 -18.14 4.32 36.13
N VAL A 431 -17.54 5.51 36.04
CA VAL A 431 -17.14 6.27 37.22
C VAL A 431 -18.36 6.29 38.13
N PRO A 432 -18.27 5.81 39.40
CA PRO A 432 -19.40 5.83 40.30
C PRO A 432 -19.98 7.25 40.30
N THR A 433 -21.24 7.38 39.89
CA THR A 433 -21.94 8.65 40.03
C THR A 433 -21.86 9.01 41.50
N LEU A 434 -21.18 10.12 41.82
CA LEU A 434 -21.14 10.62 43.18
C LEU A 434 -22.60 10.69 43.67
N PRO A 435 -22.91 10.15 44.86
CA PRO A 435 -24.26 10.22 45.39
C PRO A 435 -24.72 11.68 45.34
N PRO A 436 -26.00 11.94 44.98
CA PRO A 436 -26.50 13.30 44.85
C PRO A 436 -26.14 14.08 46.10
N THR A 437 -25.48 15.23 45.90
CA THR A 437 -25.07 16.12 46.98
C THR A 437 -26.27 16.32 47.90
N PRO A 438 -26.15 16.06 49.22
CA PRO A 438 -27.25 16.25 50.14
C PRO A 438 -27.82 17.66 49.97
N ARG A 439 -29.15 17.73 49.86
CA ARG A 439 -29.90 18.98 49.72
C ARG A 439 -29.39 19.98 50.78
N PRO A 440 -29.11 21.25 50.42
CA PRO A 440 -28.57 22.22 51.35
C PRO A 440 -29.45 22.32 52.59
N THR A 441 -28.84 22.15 53.76
CA THR A 441 -29.52 22.22 55.05
C THR A 441 -29.90 23.68 55.32
N ASN A 442 -31.19 23.96 55.36
CA ASN A 442 -31.73 25.22 55.85
C ASN A 442 -31.46 25.35 57.36
N SER A 443 -30.54 26.24 57.76
CA SER A 443 -30.83 27.39 58.65
C SER A 443 -29.58 27.97 59.31
N PRO A 444 -29.58 29.30 59.61
CA PRO A 444 -28.40 30.06 60.00
C PRO A 444 -28.17 30.04 61.52
N THR A 445 -26.89 30.07 61.95
CA THR A 445 -26.54 30.36 63.34
C THR A 445 -25.55 31.52 63.41
N VAL A 446 -26.10 32.68 63.78
CA VAL A 446 -25.53 33.81 64.55
C VAL A 446 -24.33 34.61 63.98
N PRO A 447 -24.39 35.96 63.93
CA PRO A 447 -23.30 36.81 63.46
C PRO A 447 -22.23 37.04 64.54
N GLN A 448 -20.95 36.94 64.15
CA GLN A 448 -19.81 37.38 64.96
C GLN A 448 -19.49 38.87 64.65
N PRO A 449 -19.11 39.70 65.63
CA PRO A 449 -18.92 41.14 65.42
C PRO A 449 -17.62 41.49 64.68
N PRO A 450 -17.55 42.65 64.00
CA PRO A 450 -16.39 43.05 63.20
C PRO A 450 -15.32 43.73 64.05
N THR A 451 -14.07 43.29 63.94
CA THR A 451 -12.91 44.07 64.35
C THR A 451 -12.15 44.57 63.14
N PHE A 452 -12.34 45.85 62.85
CA PHE A 452 -11.53 46.62 61.90
C PHE A 452 -10.11 46.83 62.44
N LYS A 453 -9.10 46.83 61.56
CA LYS A 453 -8.34 48.07 61.29
C LYS A 453 -7.58 48.02 59.94
N PRO A 454 -7.58 49.13 59.17
CA PRO A 454 -6.96 49.25 57.84
C PRO A 454 -5.61 49.98 57.88
N THR A 455 -4.71 49.75 56.90
CA THR A 455 -3.69 50.71 56.38
C THR A 455 -2.82 50.04 55.29
N PRO A 456 -2.06 50.78 54.44
CA PRO A 456 -2.46 51.83 53.50
C PRO A 456 -1.95 51.56 52.05
N LYS A 457 -2.46 52.33 51.08
CA LYS A 457 -1.89 52.59 49.73
C LYS A 457 -1.73 54.14 49.63
N PRO A 458 -0.97 54.80 48.71
CA PRO A 458 0.01 54.41 47.66
C PRO A 458 1.36 55.16 47.77
N THR A 459 2.32 54.85 46.88
CA THR A 459 3.22 55.89 46.33
C THR A 459 3.53 55.64 44.84
N ASN A 460 3.43 56.69 44.03
CA ASN A 460 3.72 56.79 42.60
C ASN A 460 5.17 57.23 42.33
N LEU A 461 5.54 57.13 41.03
CA LEU A 461 6.62 57.80 40.28
C LEU A 461 8.01 57.14 40.28
N PHE A 462 8.46 56.67 39.11
CA PHE A 462 9.38 57.46 38.26
C PHE A 462 9.46 56.90 36.82
N VAL A 463 9.43 57.80 35.84
CA VAL A 463 9.81 57.59 34.43
C VAL A 463 11.28 58.02 34.28
N PRO A 464 12.07 57.38 33.42
CA PRO A 464 12.80 58.20 32.46
C PRO A 464 12.75 57.66 31.03
N THR A 465 12.51 58.61 30.14
CA THR A 465 12.77 58.61 28.69
C THR A 465 14.25 58.85 28.38
N GLY A 466 14.73 58.32 27.25
CA GLY A 466 15.94 58.78 26.53
C GLY A 466 16.91 57.66 26.18
N LEU A 467 16.99 57.24 24.90
CA LEU A 467 18.05 57.58 23.91
C LEU A 467 19.42 56.95 24.29
N THR A 468 20.19 56.23 23.48
CA THR A 468 20.27 55.96 22.04
C THR A 468 21.25 54.78 21.92
N LEU A 469 21.04 53.77 21.07
CA LEU A 469 22.17 52.95 20.61
C LEU A 469 22.13 52.84 19.09
N VAL A 470 23.25 53.28 18.53
CA VAL A 470 23.55 53.40 17.11
C VAL A 470 23.77 52.01 16.51
N ALA A 471 23.35 51.93 15.25
CA ALA A 471 23.45 50.82 14.31
C ALA A 471 24.75 50.02 14.34
N ALA A 472 24.61 48.71 14.22
CA ALA A 472 25.30 47.87 13.23
C ALA A 472 24.74 46.44 13.32
N VAL A 473 24.20 45.92 12.22
CA VAL A 473 24.51 44.62 11.60
C VAL A 473 23.54 44.44 10.42
N GLU A 474 24.14 44.18 9.27
CA GLU A 474 23.56 44.06 7.94
C GLU A 474 22.46 42.99 7.85
N SER A 475 21.32 43.33 7.25
CA SER A 475 20.36 42.36 6.72
C SER A 475 20.62 42.16 5.23
N ALA A 476 21.15 41.01 4.84
CA ALA A 476 21.10 40.52 3.48
C ALA A 476 19.95 39.52 3.36
N THR A 477 18.76 40.01 3.00
CA THR A 477 17.64 39.23 2.46
C THR A 477 16.60 40.21 1.94
N ASP A 478 16.66 40.56 0.65
CA ASP A 478 15.46 40.63 -0.21
C ASP A 478 15.84 40.93 -1.68
N GLN A 479 16.10 39.87 -2.45
CA GLN A 479 16.04 39.90 -3.92
C GLN A 479 15.81 38.48 -4.46
N VAL A 480 14.66 37.87 -4.18
CA VAL A 480 14.05 36.88 -5.10
C VAL A 480 12.52 36.88 -4.93
N VAL A 481 11.86 38.01 -5.23
CA VAL A 481 10.41 38.06 -5.44
C VAL A 481 10.12 38.75 -6.77
N GLN A 482 10.52 38.11 -7.87
CA GLN A 482 10.03 38.40 -9.24
C GLN A 482 10.46 37.23 -10.17
N LYS A 483 9.83 36.05 -10.05
CA LYS A 483 9.74 35.03 -11.12
C LYS A 483 8.89 33.79 -10.74
N ILE A 484 7.66 34.00 -10.30
CA ILE A 484 6.64 32.94 -10.33
C ILE A 484 5.32 33.56 -10.79
N LEU A 485 5.27 33.93 -12.08
CA LEU A 485 4.04 34.20 -12.82
C LEU A 485 4.33 33.83 -14.27
N ALA A 486 4.27 32.52 -14.57
CA ALA A 486 4.01 31.92 -15.88
C ALA A 486 4.42 30.44 -15.85
N ASN A 487 3.52 29.57 -15.41
CA ASN A 487 3.26 28.24 -15.99
C ASN A 487 2.23 27.52 -15.13
N GLU A 488 1.00 28.05 -15.11
CA GLU A 488 -0.17 27.20 -14.93
C GLU A 488 -0.46 26.57 -16.28
N VAL A 489 0.08 25.38 -16.51
CA VAL A 489 -0.57 24.41 -17.40
C VAL A 489 -1.16 23.38 -16.47
N MET A 490 -2.46 23.51 -16.23
CA MET A 490 -3.27 22.48 -15.60
C MET A 490 -3.09 21.18 -16.39
N ALA A 491 -2.47 20.19 -15.77
CA ALA A 491 -2.56 18.81 -16.26
C ALA A 491 -4.03 18.37 -16.14
N PRO A 492 -4.65 17.85 -17.21
CA PRO A 492 -6.03 17.41 -17.15
C PRO A 492 -6.15 16.12 -16.31
N PRO A 493 -7.34 15.86 -15.72
CA PRO A 493 -7.61 14.63 -14.98
C PRO A 493 -7.58 13.43 -15.93
N CYS A 494 -6.69 12.46 -15.69
CA CYS A 494 -6.71 11.19 -16.40
C CYS A 494 -7.61 10.20 -15.68
N PHE A 495 -8.85 10.10 -16.14
CA PHE A 495 -9.74 8.98 -15.82
C PHE A 495 -9.24 7.73 -16.53
N LEU A 496 -9.03 6.65 -15.77
CA LEU A 496 -8.90 5.29 -16.29
C LEU A 496 -10.27 4.90 -16.90
N VAL A 497 -10.28 4.60 -18.19
CA VAL A 497 -11.30 3.76 -18.84
C VAL A 497 -10.71 2.36 -18.92
#